data_AF-A0A3P9IQZ6-F1
#
_entry.id   AF-A0A3P9IQZ6-F1
#
_cell.length_a   1.000
_cell.length_b   1.000
_cell.length_c   1.000
_cell.angle_alpha   90.00
_cell.angle_beta   90.00
_cell.angle_gamma   90.00
#
_symmetry.space_group_name_H-M   'P 1'
#
loop_
_entity.id
_entity.type
_entity.pdbx_description
1 polymer ?
#
loop_
_entity_poly.entity_id
_entity_poly.type
_entity_poly.pdbx_seq_one_letter_code
_entity_poly.pdbx_strand_id
1 'polypeptide(L)'
;MTSKGGPQEPQGARVQVEDSAEDLAYATEYVKLFKLRREATELQKIYDGKKQLLEELQRQSDMLRSKIDDAVQLRASLDSLLKDEDPNTSAQKAQELFEEQRARGEREIQSLKEEKARAIETKQKLQRQKQEMSVYADMLQGVCRLAKFEDVDQLAWYIEDQLHLTEKLVEKEKQVQEETDQQRKELSKVQEKQKLLRQTMNGQLYQLHTEIEEIRSQAEVWEMKWGHIQDTAAKKTLELCQIKMITLNLFETLGGVVEEKGININDTEKQLDQVRE
;
A
#
# COMPACT_ATOMS: atom_id res chain seq x y z
N MET A 1 17.96 -56.62 60.03
CA MET A 1 17.61 -56.96 58.63
C MET A 1 16.85 -55.76 58.05
N THR A 2 17.53 -55.02 57.18
CA THR A 2 17.22 -53.70 56.58
C THR A 2 17.98 -53.70 55.23
N SER A 3 17.66 -53.01 54.12
CA SER A 3 16.67 -51.99 53.77
C SER A 3 16.80 -51.73 52.24
N LYS A 4 15.66 -51.43 51.60
CA LYS A 4 15.33 -50.51 50.46
C LYS A 4 16.32 -50.16 49.33
N GLY A 5 15.72 -49.98 48.14
CA GLY A 5 15.90 -48.75 47.34
C GLY A 5 15.99 -48.95 45.83
N GLY A 6 14.94 -48.62 45.07
CA GLY A 6 14.97 -48.44 43.61
C GLY A 6 14.21 -47.16 43.20
N PRO A 7 14.63 -46.44 42.14
CA PRO A 7 14.24 -45.05 41.89
C PRO A 7 12.96 -44.90 41.04
N GLN A 8 12.23 -43.82 41.32
CA GLN A 8 11.06 -43.30 40.57
C GLN A 8 11.51 -42.28 39.51
N GLU A 9 10.83 -42.28 38.35
CA GLU A 9 10.76 -41.16 37.40
C GLU A 9 9.46 -41.28 36.55
N PRO A 10 9.00 -40.22 35.83
CA PRO A 10 7.86 -39.42 36.23
C PRO A 10 6.56 -39.67 35.43
N GLN A 11 5.44 -39.33 36.06
CA GLN A 11 4.10 -39.38 35.46
C GLN A 11 3.92 -38.27 34.42
N GLY A 12 4.04 -38.62 33.14
CA GLY A 12 3.54 -37.80 32.04
C GLY A 12 2.02 -37.93 31.93
N ALA A 13 1.32 -36.80 31.99
CA ALA A 13 -0.13 -36.69 31.84
C ALA A 13 -0.61 -37.35 30.54
N ARG A 14 -1.26 -38.51 30.66
CA ARG A 14 -1.97 -39.16 29.56
C ARG A 14 -3.31 -38.45 29.42
N VAL A 15 -3.42 -37.56 28.44
CA VAL A 15 -4.71 -37.07 27.93
C VAL A 15 -5.53 -38.32 27.60
N GLN A 16 -6.60 -38.54 28.35
CA GLN A 16 -7.59 -39.56 28.03
C GLN A 16 -8.35 -39.04 26.81
N VAL A 17 -7.93 -39.48 25.63
CA VAL A 17 -8.80 -39.47 24.46
C VAL A 17 -9.74 -40.66 24.69
N GLU A 18 -10.95 -40.35 25.14
CA GLU A 18 -12.06 -41.31 25.12
C GLU A 18 -12.38 -41.59 23.64
N ASP A 19 -11.70 -42.58 23.07
CA ASP A 19 -12.07 -43.16 21.77
C ASP A 19 -13.42 -43.88 21.98
N SER A 20 -14.51 -43.21 21.60
CA SER A 20 -15.83 -43.84 21.51
C SER A 20 -15.75 -45.02 20.54
N ALA A 21 -16.24 -46.18 20.95
CA ALA A 21 -16.31 -47.38 20.10
C ALA A 21 -17.08 -47.14 18.78
N GLU A 22 -17.94 -46.11 18.77
CA GLU A 22 -18.67 -45.65 17.58
C GLU A 22 -17.76 -44.96 16.56
N ASP A 23 -16.75 -44.21 17.00
CA ASP A 23 -15.78 -43.53 16.12
C ASP A 23 -14.84 -44.54 15.44
N LEU A 24 -14.46 -45.61 16.15
CA LEU A 24 -13.64 -46.70 15.61
C LEU A 24 -14.42 -47.56 14.60
N ALA A 25 -15.71 -47.79 14.84
CA ALA A 25 -16.60 -48.49 13.91
C ALA A 25 -16.87 -47.66 12.64
N TYR A 26 -17.12 -46.36 12.80
CA TYR A 26 -17.27 -45.42 11.71
C TYR A 26 -15.99 -45.32 10.87
N ALA A 27 -14.82 -45.21 11.50
CA ALA A 27 -13.53 -45.23 10.80
C ALA A 27 -13.30 -46.54 10.04
N THR A 28 -13.71 -47.69 10.60
CA THR A 28 -13.58 -49.00 9.95
C THR A 28 -14.49 -49.14 8.73
N GLU A 29 -15.74 -48.66 8.81
CA GLU A 29 -16.63 -48.60 7.64
C GLU A 29 -16.12 -47.63 6.58
N TYR A 30 -15.58 -46.48 7.00
CA TYR A 30 -15.01 -45.49 6.09
C TYR A 30 -13.80 -46.04 5.34
N VAL A 31 -12.93 -46.82 6.01
CA VAL A 31 -11.81 -47.53 5.37
C VAL A 31 -12.29 -48.59 4.38
N LYS A 32 -13.36 -49.34 4.70
CA LYS A 32 -13.98 -50.30 3.76
C LYS A 32 -14.57 -49.60 2.53
N LEU A 33 -15.30 -48.51 2.73
CA LEU A 33 -15.86 -47.69 1.64
C LEU A 33 -14.75 -47.09 0.77
N PHE A 34 -13.65 -46.64 1.38
CA PHE A 34 -12.52 -46.10 0.63
C PHE A 34 -11.82 -47.19 -0.21
N LYS A 35 -11.62 -48.38 0.34
CA LYS A 35 -11.08 -49.54 -0.41
C LYS A 35 -12.01 -49.92 -1.56
N LEU A 36 -13.30 -50.01 -1.31
CA LEU A 36 -14.30 -50.33 -2.34
C LEU A 36 -14.35 -49.26 -3.44
N ARG A 37 -14.25 -47.98 -3.07
CA ARG A 37 -14.17 -46.87 -4.03
C ARG A 37 -12.90 -46.93 -4.88
N ARG A 38 -11.76 -47.28 -4.27
CA ARG A 38 -10.50 -47.47 -4.97
C ARG A 38 -10.58 -48.63 -5.95
N GLU A 39 -11.07 -49.79 -5.50
CA GLU A 39 -11.30 -50.95 -6.36
C GLU A 39 -12.26 -50.63 -7.51
N ALA A 40 -13.35 -49.89 -7.26
CA ALA A 40 -14.26 -49.44 -8.30
C ALA A 40 -13.58 -48.51 -9.32
N THR A 41 -12.70 -47.60 -8.90
CA THR A 41 -11.93 -46.76 -9.83
C THR A 41 -10.90 -47.54 -10.63
N GLU A 42 -10.28 -48.56 -10.05
CA GLU A 42 -9.33 -49.43 -10.75
C GLU A 42 -10.05 -50.31 -11.77
N LEU A 43 -11.20 -50.89 -11.41
CA LEU A 43 -12.06 -51.62 -12.33
C LEU A 43 -12.60 -50.74 -13.46
N GLN A 44 -12.97 -49.49 -13.16
CA GLN A 44 -13.42 -48.53 -14.17
C GLN A 44 -12.31 -48.23 -15.18
N LYS A 45 -11.07 -48.01 -14.72
CA LYS A 45 -9.92 -47.82 -15.62
C LYS A 45 -9.66 -49.04 -16.51
N ILE A 46 -9.76 -50.25 -15.95
CA ILE A 46 -9.60 -51.49 -16.70
C ILE A 46 -10.73 -51.64 -17.73
N TYR A 47 -11.97 -51.32 -17.35
CA TYR A 47 -13.13 -51.35 -18.24
C TYR A 47 -12.97 -50.36 -19.40
N ASP A 48 -12.60 -49.11 -19.11
CA ASP A 48 -12.39 -48.07 -20.13
C ASP A 48 -11.23 -48.43 -21.07
N GLY A 49 -10.15 -49.02 -20.55
CA GLY A 49 -9.05 -49.54 -21.37
C GLY A 49 -9.49 -50.69 -22.29
N LYS A 50 -10.28 -51.65 -21.78
CA LYS A 50 -10.84 -52.74 -22.61
C LYS A 50 -11.81 -52.22 -23.66
N LYS A 51 -12.61 -51.19 -23.32
CA LYS A 51 -13.55 -50.55 -24.25
C LYS A 51 -12.80 -49.86 -25.40
N GLN A 52 -11.76 -49.09 -25.10
CA GLN A 52 -10.92 -48.45 -26.12
C GLN A 52 -10.25 -49.48 -27.04
N LEU A 53 -9.77 -50.59 -26.48
CA LEU A 53 -9.18 -51.68 -27.26
C LEU A 53 -10.20 -52.35 -28.19
N LEU A 54 -11.43 -52.58 -27.72
CA LEU A 54 -12.51 -53.11 -28.54
C LEU A 54 -12.90 -52.16 -29.68
N GLU A 55 -12.98 -50.86 -29.40
CA GLU A 55 -13.27 -49.86 -30.42
C GLU A 55 -12.17 -49.79 -31.49
N GLU A 56 -10.90 -49.91 -31.09
CA GLU A 56 -9.77 -49.95 -32.03
C GLU A 56 -9.77 -51.23 -32.88
N LEU A 57 -10.00 -52.39 -32.27
CA LEU A 57 -10.15 -53.66 -32.98
C LEU A 57 -11.33 -53.63 -33.97
N GLN A 58 -12.42 -52.97 -33.59
CA GLN A 58 -13.59 -52.81 -34.45
C GLN A 58 -13.28 -51.90 -35.64
N ARG A 59 -12.61 -50.76 -35.42
CA ARG A 59 -12.13 -49.88 -36.52
C ARG A 59 -11.20 -50.64 -37.47
N GLN A 60 -10.29 -51.44 -36.94
CA GLN A 60 -9.38 -52.26 -37.76
C GLN A 60 -10.14 -53.34 -38.54
N SER A 61 -11.13 -53.99 -37.93
CA SER A 61 -11.95 -55.00 -38.60
C SER A 61 -12.77 -54.40 -39.74
N ASP A 62 -13.38 -53.23 -39.53
CA ASP A 62 -14.17 -52.52 -40.55
C ASP A 62 -13.27 -52.03 -41.69
N MET A 63 -12.07 -51.52 -41.38
CA MET A 63 -11.07 -51.15 -42.39
C MET A 63 -10.62 -52.35 -43.22
N LEU A 64 -10.38 -53.50 -42.59
CA LEU A 64 -10.02 -54.73 -43.31
C LEU A 64 -11.17 -55.25 -44.17
N ARG A 65 -12.42 -55.18 -43.69
CA ARG A 65 -13.61 -55.53 -44.48
C ARG A 65 -13.73 -54.65 -45.72
N SER A 66 -13.60 -53.33 -45.57
CA SER A 66 -13.60 -52.41 -46.71
C SER A 66 -12.51 -52.77 -47.72
N LYS A 67 -11.27 -53.07 -47.27
CA LYS A 67 -10.19 -53.48 -48.17
C LYS A 67 -10.45 -54.82 -48.86
N ILE A 68 -11.09 -55.76 -48.18
CA ILE A 68 -11.49 -57.05 -48.78
C ILE A 68 -12.57 -56.81 -49.84
N ASP A 69 -13.56 -55.96 -49.56
CA ASP A 69 -14.62 -55.61 -50.51
C ASP A 69 -14.03 -54.91 -51.75
N ASP A 70 -13.11 -53.96 -51.56
CA ASP A 70 -12.37 -53.30 -52.65
C ASP A 70 -11.58 -54.32 -53.49
N ALA A 71 -10.90 -55.28 -52.84
CA ALA A 71 -10.15 -56.33 -53.53
C ALA A 71 -11.06 -57.30 -54.29
N VAL A 72 -12.24 -57.64 -53.74
CA VAL A 72 -13.25 -58.48 -54.40
C VAL A 72 -13.85 -57.76 -55.61
N GLN A 73 -14.15 -56.47 -55.49
CA GLN A 73 -14.65 -55.64 -56.60
C GLN A 73 -13.59 -55.51 -57.71
N LEU A 74 -12.33 -55.25 -57.35
CA LEU A 74 -11.22 -55.24 -58.29
C LEU A 74 -11.08 -56.59 -59.00
N ARG A 75 -11.12 -57.71 -58.27
CA ARG A 75 -11.04 -59.05 -58.86
C ARG A 75 -12.21 -59.33 -59.80
N ALA A 76 -13.43 -58.96 -59.43
CA ALA A 76 -14.61 -59.12 -60.28
C ALA A 76 -14.51 -58.29 -61.58
N SER A 77 -13.99 -57.06 -61.49
CA SER A 77 -13.74 -56.21 -62.66
C SER A 77 -12.65 -56.78 -63.59
N LEU A 78 -11.64 -57.44 -63.02
CA LEU A 78 -10.58 -58.14 -63.77
C LEU A 78 -11.11 -59.40 -64.45
N ASP A 79 -11.95 -60.19 -63.76
CA ASP A 79 -12.60 -61.38 -64.31
C ASP A 79 -13.60 -61.05 -65.43
N SER A 80 -14.30 -59.89 -65.36
CA SER A 80 -15.15 -59.42 -66.46
C SER A 80 -14.32 -58.94 -67.66
N LEU A 81 -13.19 -58.27 -67.43
CA LEU A 81 -12.28 -57.83 -68.50
C LEU A 81 -11.60 -58.99 -69.23
N LEU A 82 -11.36 -60.10 -68.54
CA LEU A 82 -10.80 -61.32 -69.12
C LEU A 82 -11.84 -62.15 -69.90
N LYS A 83 -13.14 -61.94 -69.66
CA LYS A 83 -14.23 -62.68 -70.33
C LYS A 83 -14.73 -62.04 -71.63
N ASP A 84 -14.62 -60.71 -71.78
CA ASP A 84 -15.43 -60.00 -72.79
C ASP A 84 -14.71 -59.39 -74.02
N GLU A 85 -13.37 -59.32 -74.15
CA GLU A 85 -12.75 -58.80 -75.40
C GLU A 85 -11.35 -59.34 -75.75
N ASP A 86 -10.97 -59.13 -77.02
CA ASP A 86 -9.65 -59.39 -77.62
C ASP A 86 -8.48 -59.07 -76.67
N PRO A 87 -7.43 -59.91 -76.62
CA PRO A 87 -6.34 -59.84 -75.64
C PRO A 87 -5.53 -58.53 -75.69
N ASN A 88 -5.68 -57.73 -76.75
CA ASN A 88 -4.98 -56.45 -76.92
C ASN A 88 -5.65 -55.30 -76.15
N THR A 89 -6.97 -55.30 -76.02
CA THR A 89 -7.74 -54.21 -75.39
C THR A 89 -7.76 -54.33 -73.86
N SER A 90 -7.76 -55.55 -73.33
CA SER A 90 -7.67 -55.80 -71.88
C SER A 90 -6.26 -55.52 -71.33
N ALA A 91 -5.23 -55.83 -72.12
CA ALA A 91 -3.84 -55.50 -71.80
C ALA A 91 -3.63 -53.97 -71.70
N GLN A 92 -4.24 -53.19 -72.60
CA GLN A 92 -4.19 -51.73 -72.56
C GLN A 92 -4.86 -51.14 -71.31
N LYS A 93 -6.09 -51.57 -70.97
CA LYS A 93 -6.78 -51.09 -69.76
C LYS A 93 -6.06 -51.47 -68.47
N ALA A 94 -5.47 -52.66 -68.41
CA ALA A 94 -4.64 -53.06 -67.28
C ALA A 94 -3.41 -52.15 -67.14
N GLN A 95 -2.76 -51.83 -68.26
CA GLN A 95 -1.61 -50.92 -68.29
C GLN A 95 -1.99 -49.50 -67.84
N GLU A 96 -3.12 -48.96 -68.29
CA GLU A 96 -3.62 -47.64 -67.85
C GLU A 96 -3.91 -47.60 -66.34
N LEU A 97 -4.51 -48.64 -65.77
CA LEU A 97 -4.75 -48.74 -64.33
C LEU A 97 -3.45 -48.82 -63.52
N PHE A 98 -2.45 -49.55 -64.02
CA PHE A 98 -1.12 -49.60 -63.40
C PHE A 98 -0.42 -48.24 -63.46
N GLU A 99 -0.53 -47.53 -64.58
CA GLU A 99 0.02 -46.18 -64.75
C GLU A 99 -0.69 -45.16 -63.84
N GLU A 100 -2.01 -45.22 -63.70
CA GLU A 100 -2.75 -44.37 -62.76
C GLU A 100 -2.39 -44.65 -61.30
N GLN A 101 -2.31 -45.92 -60.89
CA GLN A 101 -1.90 -46.27 -59.52
C GLN A 101 -0.47 -45.84 -59.24
N ARG A 102 0.43 -46.00 -60.22
CA ARG A 102 1.79 -45.50 -60.13
C ARG A 102 1.82 -43.99 -59.99
N ALA A 103 1.04 -43.26 -60.80
CA ALA A 103 0.94 -41.81 -60.71
C ALA A 103 0.33 -41.33 -59.37
N ARG A 104 -0.63 -42.08 -58.80
CA ARG A 104 -1.16 -41.80 -57.45
C ARG A 104 -0.10 -42.03 -56.38
N GLY A 105 0.60 -43.16 -56.43
CA GLY A 105 1.70 -43.46 -55.51
C GLY A 105 2.84 -42.44 -55.61
N GLU A 106 3.19 -41.99 -56.80
CA GLU A 106 4.19 -40.95 -57.02
C GLU A 106 3.76 -39.59 -56.44
N ARG A 107 2.48 -39.21 -56.58
CA ARG A 107 1.92 -38.00 -55.94
C ARG A 107 1.93 -38.09 -54.41
N GLU A 108 1.57 -39.25 -53.86
CA GLU A 108 1.58 -39.48 -52.42
C GLU A 108 3.01 -39.45 -51.86
N ILE A 109 3.96 -40.11 -52.54
CA ILE A 109 5.38 -40.04 -52.22
C ILE A 109 5.87 -38.59 -52.26
N GLN A 110 5.44 -37.79 -53.24
CA GLN A 110 5.82 -36.40 -53.36
C GLN A 110 5.25 -35.54 -52.21
N SER A 111 3.97 -35.73 -51.88
CA SER A 111 3.32 -35.05 -50.76
C SER A 111 4.00 -35.38 -49.42
N LEU A 112 4.30 -36.67 -49.19
CA LEU A 112 5.02 -37.11 -47.99
C LEU A 112 6.45 -36.57 -47.93
N LYS A 113 7.14 -36.43 -49.07
CA LYS A 113 8.46 -35.79 -49.13
C LYS A 113 8.40 -34.32 -48.73
N GLU A 114 7.40 -33.59 -49.22
CA GLU A 114 7.18 -32.18 -48.86
C GLU A 114 6.81 -32.01 -47.38
N GLU A 115 5.97 -32.89 -46.84
CA GLU A 115 5.63 -32.88 -45.42
C GLU A 115 6.84 -33.19 -44.54
N LYS A 116 7.63 -34.21 -44.92
CA LYS A 116 8.90 -34.52 -44.26
C LYS A 116 9.86 -33.34 -44.31
N ALA A 117 9.96 -32.64 -45.44
CA ALA A 117 10.81 -31.46 -45.57
C ALA A 117 10.36 -30.34 -44.61
N ARG A 118 9.05 -30.05 -44.54
CA ARG A 118 8.47 -29.09 -43.59
C ARG A 118 8.69 -29.49 -42.12
N ALA A 119 8.56 -30.77 -41.80
CA ALA A 119 8.82 -31.30 -40.46
C ALA A 119 10.31 -31.17 -40.08
N ILE A 120 11.23 -31.38 -41.02
CA ILE A 120 12.67 -31.17 -40.79
C ILE A 120 12.98 -29.70 -40.56
N GLU A 121 12.41 -28.80 -41.36
CA GLU A 121 12.63 -27.36 -41.23
C GLU A 121 12.13 -26.82 -39.87
N THR A 122 10.91 -27.21 -39.48
CA THR A 122 10.34 -26.85 -38.17
C THR A 122 11.16 -27.41 -37.01
N LYS A 123 11.60 -28.68 -37.08
CA LYS A 123 12.51 -29.27 -36.10
C LYS A 123 13.83 -28.49 -36.00
N GLN A 124 14.43 -28.12 -37.13
CA GLN A 124 15.67 -27.34 -37.13
C GLN A 124 15.47 -25.96 -36.52
N LYS A 125 14.34 -25.28 -36.81
CA LYS A 125 14.01 -23.99 -36.22
C LYS A 125 13.91 -24.08 -34.69
N LEU A 126 13.16 -25.07 -34.18
CA LEU A 126 13.03 -25.30 -32.74
C LEU A 126 14.36 -25.68 -32.09
N GLN A 127 15.21 -26.45 -32.79
CA GLN A 127 16.53 -26.83 -32.30
C GLN A 127 17.46 -25.62 -32.20
N ARG A 128 17.43 -24.69 -33.17
CA ARG A 128 18.16 -23.41 -33.07
C ARG A 128 17.67 -22.57 -31.90
N GLN A 129 16.36 -22.42 -31.73
CA GLN A 129 15.78 -21.70 -30.59
C GLN A 129 16.19 -22.31 -29.25
N LYS A 130 16.21 -23.65 -29.14
CA LYS A 130 16.69 -24.33 -27.94
C LYS A 130 18.17 -24.05 -27.66
N GLN A 131 19.01 -24.05 -28.69
CA GLN A 131 20.44 -23.72 -28.57
C GLN A 131 20.66 -22.27 -28.16
N GLU A 132 19.85 -21.35 -28.68
CA GLU A 132 19.87 -19.94 -28.26
C GLU A 132 19.49 -19.81 -26.77
N MET A 133 18.48 -20.57 -26.33
CA MET A 133 18.04 -20.56 -24.92
C MET A 133 18.96 -21.33 -23.97
N SER A 134 19.79 -22.25 -24.44
CA SER A 134 20.66 -23.05 -23.57
C SER A 134 21.72 -22.20 -22.88
N VAL A 135 22.16 -21.11 -23.51
CA VAL A 135 23.11 -20.15 -22.93
C VAL A 135 22.56 -19.58 -21.61
N TYR A 136 21.28 -19.24 -21.57
CA TYR A 136 20.62 -18.73 -20.37
C TYR A 136 20.41 -19.82 -19.31
N ALA A 137 20.10 -21.04 -19.74
CA ALA A 137 19.98 -22.18 -18.82
C ALA A 137 21.31 -22.47 -18.11
N ASP A 138 22.44 -22.45 -18.84
CA ASP A 138 23.77 -22.64 -18.27
C ASP A 138 24.14 -21.51 -17.30
N MET A 139 23.80 -20.26 -17.64
CA MET A 139 23.98 -19.12 -16.74
C MET A 139 23.15 -19.26 -15.45
N LEU A 140 21.86 -19.57 -15.57
CA LEU A 140 20.96 -19.78 -14.42
C LEU A 140 21.44 -20.93 -13.53
N GLN A 141 21.92 -22.00 -14.14
CA GLN A 141 22.49 -23.12 -13.39
C GLN A 141 23.81 -22.73 -12.70
N GLY A 142 24.62 -21.84 -13.30
CA GLY A 142 25.78 -21.24 -12.66
C GLY A 142 25.41 -20.37 -11.45
N VAL A 143 24.39 -19.52 -11.60
CA VAL A 143 23.84 -18.70 -10.51
C VAL A 143 23.27 -19.57 -9.39
N CYS A 144 22.52 -20.61 -9.74
CA CYS A 144 21.99 -21.59 -8.80
C CYS A 144 23.10 -22.23 -7.95
N ARG A 145 24.23 -22.63 -8.57
CA ARG A 145 25.40 -23.17 -7.86
C ARG A 145 26.08 -22.13 -6.96
N LEU A 146 26.26 -20.90 -7.45
CA LEU A 146 26.89 -19.82 -6.68
C LEU A 146 26.06 -19.43 -5.46
N ALA A 147 24.75 -19.33 -5.64
CA ALA A 147 23.79 -18.99 -4.60
C ALA A 147 23.33 -20.19 -3.75
N LYS A 148 23.87 -21.38 -4.03
CA LYS A 148 23.64 -22.64 -3.28
C LYS A 148 22.17 -23.08 -3.22
N PHE A 149 21.41 -22.84 -4.29
CA PHE A 149 20.07 -23.42 -4.47
C PHE A 149 20.18 -24.84 -5.02
N GLU A 150 19.20 -25.69 -4.68
CA GLU A 150 19.16 -27.11 -5.09
C GLU A 150 18.85 -27.24 -6.59
N ASP A 151 17.92 -26.43 -7.09
CA ASP A 151 17.56 -26.37 -8.50
C ASP A 151 17.19 -24.94 -8.94
N VAL A 152 17.07 -24.77 -10.26
CA VAL A 152 16.72 -23.48 -10.89
C VAL A 152 15.30 -23.07 -10.54
N ASP A 153 14.40 -24.02 -10.26
CA ASP A 153 13.01 -23.76 -9.91
C ASP A 153 12.89 -23.15 -8.51
N GLN A 154 13.69 -23.62 -7.54
CA GLN A 154 13.82 -23.06 -6.20
C GLN A 154 14.41 -21.64 -6.25
N LEU A 155 15.42 -21.41 -7.09
CA LEU A 155 15.96 -20.08 -7.34
C LEU A 155 14.88 -19.15 -7.93
N ALA A 156 14.11 -19.62 -8.92
CA ALA A 156 13.05 -18.85 -9.54
C ALA A 156 11.95 -18.49 -8.53
N TRP A 157 11.51 -19.46 -7.73
CA TRP A 157 10.53 -19.25 -6.67
C TRP A 157 11.03 -18.23 -5.63
N TYR A 158 12.29 -18.33 -5.22
CA TYR A 158 12.89 -17.36 -4.29
C TYR A 158 12.91 -15.95 -4.89
N ILE A 159 13.32 -15.80 -6.15
CA ILE A 159 13.32 -14.50 -6.84
C ILE A 159 11.90 -13.93 -6.93
N GLU A 160 10.91 -14.76 -7.26
CA GLU A 160 9.51 -14.35 -7.34
C GLU A 160 8.95 -13.92 -5.98
N ASP A 161 9.23 -14.68 -4.92
CA ASP A 161 8.86 -14.31 -3.55
C ASP A 161 9.54 -13.00 -3.11
N GLN A 162 10.83 -12.83 -3.42
CA GLN A 162 11.54 -11.58 -3.16
C GLN A 162 10.95 -10.40 -3.93
N LEU A 163 10.58 -10.59 -5.21
CA LEU A 163 9.92 -9.54 -5.99
C LEU A 163 8.58 -9.15 -5.34
N HIS A 164 7.74 -10.12 -4.99
CA HIS A 164 6.49 -9.85 -4.29
C HIS A 164 6.68 -9.18 -2.93
N LEU A 165 7.71 -9.54 -2.18
CA LEU A 165 8.04 -8.88 -0.93
C LEU A 165 8.45 -7.43 -1.18
N THR A 166 9.31 -7.17 -2.18
CA THR A 166 9.72 -5.81 -2.54
C THR A 166 8.55 -4.95 -2.99
N GLU A 167 7.64 -5.49 -3.80
CA GLU A 167 6.40 -4.79 -4.21
C GLU A 167 5.56 -4.39 -2.99
N LYS A 168 5.35 -5.32 -2.05
CA LYS A 168 4.62 -5.04 -0.81
C LYS A 168 5.30 -3.98 0.05
N LEU A 169 6.63 -4.01 0.15
CA LEU A 169 7.39 -3.04 0.91
C LEU A 169 7.33 -1.65 0.28
N VAL A 170 7.47 -1.55 -1.04
CA VAL A 170 7.36 -0.27 -1.78
C VAL A 170 5.95 0.33 -1.62
N GLU A 171 4.90 -0.48 -1.72
CA GLU A 171 3.54 -0.01 -1.51
C GLU A 171 3.32 0.48 -0.07
N LYS A 172 3.87 -0.23 0.92
CA LYS A 172 3.80 0.19 2.33
C LYS A 172 4.60 1.47 2.59
N GLU A 173 5.78 1.59 2.01
CA GLU A 173 6.61 2.80 2.09
C GLU A 173 5.85 4.00 1.50
N LYS A 174 5.23 3.81 0.33
CA LYS A 174 4.41 4.84 -0.31
C LYS A 174 3.24 5.28 0.57
N GLN A 175 2.51 4.34 1.17
CA GLN A 175 1.40 4.63 2.09
C GLN A 175 1.87 5.45 3.30
N VAL A 176 2.95 5.02 3.95
CA VAL A 176 3.54 5.75 5.10
C VAL A 176 4.01 7.15 4.69
N GLN A 177 4.60 7.28 3.51
CA GLN A 177 5.05 8.56 2.98
C GLN A 177 3.88 9.51 2.73
N GLU A 178 2.80 9.02 2.12
CA GLU A 178 1.57 9.80 1.90
C GLU A 178 0.92 10.24 3.22
N GLU A 179 0.82 9.35 4.20
CA GLU A 179 0.33 9.67 5.54
C GLU A 179 1.21 10.73 6.22
N THR A 180 2.52 10.58 6.14
CA THR A 180 3.49 11.53 6.70
C THR A 180 3.36 12.90 6.04
N ASP A 181 3.23 12.95 4.71
CA ASP A 181 3.07 14.20 3.98
C ASP A 181 1.72 14.87 4.28
N GLN A 182 0.66 14.08 4.49
CA GLN A 182 -0.63 14.60 4.94
C GLN A 182 -0.54 15.20 6.34
N GLN A 183 0.08 14.50 7.30
CA GLN A 183 0.31 15.01 8.65
C GLN A 183 1.18 16.28 8.64
N ARG A 184 2.23 16.34 7.81
CA ARG A 184 3.07 17.53 7.64
C ARG A 184 2.27 18.72 7.10
N LYS A 185 1.37 18.49 6.13
CA LYS A 185 0.47 19.55 5.61
C LYS A 185 -0.47 20.05 6.69
N GLU A 186 -1.05 19.16 7.49
CA GLU A 186 -1.94 19.53 8.61
C GLU A 186 -1.20 20.32 9.69
N LEU A 187 0.00 19.87 10.07
CA LEU A 187 0.85 20.57 11.02
C LEU A 187 1.21 21.97 10.51
N SER A 188 1.59 22.10 9.23
CA SER A 188 1.91 23.39 8.61
C SER A 188 0.70 24.35 8.68
N LYS A 189 -0.51 23.88 8.37
CA LYS A 189 -1.74 24.68 8.49
C LYS A 189 -1.99 25.17 9.93
N VAL A 190 -1.77 24.31 10.92
CA VAL A 190 -1.93 24.69 12.34
C VAL A 190 -0.87 25.71 12.75
N GLN A 191 0.39 25.52 12.35
CA GLN A 191 1.48 26.46 12.62
C GLN A 191 1.22 27.82 11.98
N GLU A 192 0.71 27.85 10.75
CA GLU A 192 0.36 29.09 10.05
C GLU A 192 -0.78 29.83 10.77
N LYS A 193 -1.85 29.13 11.15
CA LYS A 193 -2.94 29.71 11.97
C LYS A 193 -2.42 30.28 13.28
N GLN A 194 -1.53 29.56 13.97
CA GLN A 194 -0.96 30.01 15.23
C GLN A 194 -0.04 31.23 15.02
N LYS A 195 0.72 31.28 13.92
CA LYS A 195 1.54 32.43 13.56
C LYS A 195 0.68 33.65 13.28
N LEU A 196 -0.40 33.50 12.52
CA LEU A 196 -1.35 34.59 12.24
C LEU A 196 -1.96 35.13 13.54
N LEU A 197 -2.45 34.23 14.41
CA LEU A 197 -3.02 34.63 15.70
C LEU A 197 -2.00 35.41 16.55
N ARG A 198 -0.76 34.95 16.65
CA ARG A 198 0.31 35.67 17.36
C ARG A 198 0.57 37.05 16.75
N GLN A 199 0.57 37.17 15.42
CA GLN A 199 0.74 38.46 14.75
C GLN A 199 -0.40 39.42 15.06
N THR A 200 -1.66 38.95 15.01
CA THR A 200 -2.83 39.75 15.37
C THR A 200 -2.78 40.21 16.83
N MET A 201 -2.48 39.30 17.76
CA MET A 201 -2.36 39.61 19.18
C MET A 201 -1.23 40.60 19.47
N ASN A 202 -0.06 40.41 18.84
CA ASN A 202 1.05 41.35 18.97
C ASN A 202 0.69 42.73 18.41
N GLY A 203 -0.07 42.80 17.31
CA GLY A 203 -0.58 44.06 16.77
C GLY A 203 -1.50 44.78 17.76
N GLN A 204 -2.43 44.06 18.39
CA GLN A 204 -3.32 44.62 19.41
C GLN A 204 -2.55 45.08 20.66
N LEU A 205 -1.58 44.28 21.11
CA LEU A 205 -0.71 44.64 22.23
C LEU A 205 0.09 45.91 21.94
N TYR A 206 0.61 46.05 20.72
CA TYR A 206 1.31 47.25 20.31
C TYR A 206 0.40 48.49 20.32
N GLN A 207 -0.82 48.37 19.78
CA GLN A 207 -1.81 49.46 19.80
C GLN A 207 -2.15 49.90 21.23
N LEU A 208 -2.48 48.96 22.11
CA LEU A 208 -2.78 49.24 23.52
C LEU A 208 -1.58 49.87 24.23
N HIS A 209 -0.36 49.42 23.92
CA HIS A 209 0.84 50.00 24.50
C HIS A 209 1.03 51.46 24.06
N THR A 210 0.80 51.77 22.78
CA THR A 210 0.84 53.14 22.27
C THR A 210 -0.22 54.02 22.94
N GLU A 211 -1.47 53.53 23.09
CA GLU A 211 -2.53 54.27 23.78
C GLU A 211 -2.17 54.57 25.25
N ILE A 212 -1.60 53.60 25.96
CA ILE A 212 -1.14 53.80 27.34
C ILE A 212 -0.06 54.86 27.39
N GLU A 213 0.90 54.83 26.46
CA GLU A 213 2.00 55.80 26.44
C GLU A 213 1.53 57.21 26.10
N GLU A 214 0.54 57.35 25.20
CA GLU A 214 -0.11 58.62 24.92
C GLU A 214 -0.83 59.18 26.15
N ILE A 215 -1.61 58.34 26.86
CA ILE A 215 -2.30 58.75 28.09
C ILE A 215 -1.30 59.14 29.18
N ARG A 216 -0.20 58.39 29.33
CA ARG A 216 0.86 58.72 30.28
C ARG A 216 1.51 60.06 29.96
N SER A 217 1.88 60.29 28.70
CA SER A 217 2.45 61.56 28.28
C SER A 217 1.50 62.73 28.55
N GLN A 218 0.20 62.56 28.32
CA GLN A 218 -0.79 63.58 28.67
C GLN A 218 -0.90 63.79 30.18
N ALA A 219 -0.89 62.72 30.97
CA ALA A 219 -0.91 62.79 32.42
C ALA A 219 0.31 63.57 32.97
N GLU A 220 1.51 63.28 32.47
CA GLU A 220 2.74 64.01 32.84
C GLU A 220 2.63 65.51 32.55
N VAL A 221 2.07 65.89 31.40
CA VAL A 221 1.83 67.31 31.05
C VAL A 221 0.87 67.96 32.04
N TRP A 222 -0.19 67.27 32.46
CA TRP A 222 -1.14 67.79 33.44
C TRP A 222 -0.58 67.85 34.85
N GLU A 223 0.21 66.86 35.26
CA GLU A 223 0.92 66.86 36.54
C GLU A 223 1.89 68.05 36.62
N MET A 224 2.65 68.32 35.55
CA MET A 224 3.53 69.48 35.48
C MET A 224 2.75 70.80 35.61
N LYS A 225 1.63 70.94 34.87
CA LYS A 225 0.77 72.13 34.94
C LYS A 225 0.18 72.31 36.34
N TRP A 226 -0.29 71.22 36.95
CA TRP A 226 -0.86 71.25 38.29
C TRP A 226 0.19 71.65 39.33
N GLY A 227 1.40 71.07 39.25
CA GLY A 227 2.54 71.46 40.09
C GLY A 227 2.85 72.95 39.97
N HIS A 228 2.85 73.50 38.75
CA HIS A 228 3.08 74.94 38.54
C HIS A 228 1.99 75.82 39.18
N ILE A 229 0.72 75.41 39.09
CA ILE A 229 -0.40 76.11 39.75
C ILE A 229 -0.21 76.06 41.27
N GLN A 230 0.12 74.89 41.82
CA GLN A 230 0.34 74.70 43.25
C GLN A 230 1.50 75.57 43.76
N ASP A 231 2.64 75.58 43.04
CA ASP A 231 3.79 76.43 43.36
C ASP A 231 3.43 77.91 43.32
N THR A 232 2.65 78.33 42.32
CA THR A 232 2.21 79.71 42.18
C THR A 232 1.25 80.11 43.30
N ALA A 233 0.30 79.24 43.66
CA ALA A 233 -0.63 79.45 44.75
C ALA A 233 0.11 79.52 46.10
N ALA A 234 1.11 78.67 46.34
CA ALA A 234 1.95 78.71 47.52
C ALA A 234 2.72 80.04 47.61
N LYS A 235 3.33 80.51 46.51
CA LYS A 235 4.01 81.81 46.43
C LYS A 235 3.05 82.97 46.72
N LYS A 236 1.87 82.98 46.09
CA LYS A 236 0.86 84.03 46.32
C LYS A 236 0.31 84.04 47.74
N THR A 237 0.12 82.85 48.32
CA THR A 237 -0.29 82.72 49.73
C THR A 237 0.78 83.27 50.66
N LEU A 238 2.06 82.96 50.39
CA LEU A 238 3.18 83.50 51.15
C LEU A 238 3.27 85.03 51.04
N GLU A 239 3.18 85.58 49.83
CA GLU A 239 3.13 87.03 49.58
C GLU A 239 1.98 87.69 50.34
N LEU A 240 0.78 87.08 50.31
CA LEU A 240 -0.37 87.57 51.06
C LEU A 240 -0.12 87.56 52.57
N CYS A 241 0.41 86.47 53.12
CA CYS A 241 0.78 86.39 54.53
C CYS A 241 1.80 87.46 54.93
N GLN A 242 2.79 87.74 54.08
CA GLN A 242 3.77 88.80 54.30
C GLN A 242 3.11 90.18 54.30
N ILE A 243 2.23 90.47 53.33
CA ILE A 243 1.48 91.74 53.29
C ILE A 243 0.65 91.90 54.55
N LYS A 244 -0.13 90.87 54.93
CA LYS A 244 -0.95 90.89 56.15
C LYS A 244 -0.10 91.21 57.39
N MET A 245 1.05 90.56 57.53
CA MET A 245 1.95 90.76 58.65
C MET A 245 2.54 92.17 58.67
N ILE A 246 2.99 92.69 57.53
CA ILE A 246 3.53 94.06 57.43
C ILE A 246 2.45 95.09 57.73
N THR A 247 1.24 94.95 57.17
CA THR A 247 0.12 95.86 57.42
C THR A 247 -0.28 95.87 58.89
N LEU A 248 -0.41 94.69 59.52
CA LEU A 248 -0.70 94.58 60.94
C LEU A 248 0.38 95.24 61.79
N ASN A 249 1.66 94.95 61.50
CA ASN A 249 2.78 95.57 62.21
C ASN A 249 2.75 97.10 62.09
N LEU A 250 2.51 97.64 60.88
CA LEU A 250 2.39 99.09 60.68
C LEU A 250 1.21 99.69 61.44
N PHE A 251 0.05 99.04 61.38
CA PHE A 251 -1.16 99.45 62.10
C PHE A 251 -0.92 99.54 63.61
N GLU A 252 -0.32 98.51 64.21
CA GLU A 252 0.04 98.49 65.62
C GLU A 252 1.08 99.58 65.97
N THR A 253 2.08 99.82 65.12
CA THR A 253 3.08 100.89 65.36
C THR A 253 2.50 102.30 65.33
N LEU A 254 1.43 102.53 64.56
CA LEU A 254 0.70 103.79 64.51
C LEU A 254 -0.32 103.95 65.66
N GLY A 255 -0.32 103.02 66.63
CA GLY A 255 -1.19 103.07 67.81
C GLY A 255 -2.57 102.43 67.61
N GLY A 256 -2.75 101.69 66.51
CA GLY A 256 -3.94 100.87 66.28
C GLY A 256 -4.08 99.77 67.33
N VAL A 257 -5.28 99.63 67.90
CA VAL A 257 -5.61 98.56 68.84
C VAL A 257 -6.29 97.43 68.07
N VAL A 258 -5.90 96.20 68.35
CA VAL A 258 -6.44 94.99 67.72
C VAL A 258 -7.36 94.26 68.72
N GLU A 259 -8.41 93.62 68.22
CA GLU A 259 -9.40 92.84 68.99
C GLU A 259 -10.31 93.64 69.95
N GLU A 260 -10.40 93.37 71.27
CA GLU A 260 -11.58 93.66 72.13
C GLU A 260 -12.22 95.08 72.05
N LYS A 261 -11.51 96.10 71.54
CA LYS A 261 -12.08 97.43 71.23
C LYS A 261 -11.58 98.04 69.90
N GLY A 262 -11.01 97.23 69.00
CA GLY A 262 -10.31 97.68 67.80
C GLY A 262 -10.59 96.85 66.55
N ILE A 263 -9.76 96.99 65.51
CA ILE A 263 -9.96 96.27 64.24
C ILE A 263 -9.58 94.80 64.40
N ASN A 264 -10.32 93.89 63.76
CA ASN A 264 -10.04 92.46 63.80
C ASN A 264 -8.67 92.15 63.18
N ILE A 265 -7.90 91.27 63.83
CA ILE A 265 -6.53 90.91 63.42
C ILE A 265 -6.46 90.36 61.98
N ASN A 266 -7.53 89.72 61.48
CA ASN A 266 -7.60 89.14 60.14
C ASN A 266 -8.21 90.09 59.09
N ASP A 267 -8.71 91.27 59.49
CA ASP A 267 -9.34 92.25 58.60
C ASP A 267 -8.30 93.25 58.08
N THR A 268 -7.40 92.73 57.24
CA THR A 268 -6.25 93.46 56.71
C THR A 268 -6.64 94.69 55.87
N GLU A 269 -7.80 94.66 55.21
CA GLU A 269 -8.27 95.80 54.39
C GLU A 269 -8.55 97.02 55.27
N LYS A 270 -9.27 96.86 56.38
CA LYS A 270 -9.55 97.97 57.30
C LYS A 270 -8.32 98.48 58.04
N GLN A 271 -7.38 97.58 58.39
CA GLN A 271 -6.09 97.99 58.96
C GLN A 271 -5.29 98.83 57.97
N LEU A 272 -5.30 98.46 56.69
CA LEU A 272 -4.61 99.22 55.64
C LEU A 272 -5.26 100.59 55.40
N ASP A 273 -6.60 100.68 55.45
CA ASP A 273 -7.31 101.95 55.30
C ASP A 273 -6.94 102.96 56.41
N GLN A 274 -6.79 102.50 57.67
CA GLN A 274 -6.36 103.36 58.78
C GLN A 274 -4.87 103.72 58.76
N VAL A 275 -4.02 102.88 58.15
CA VAL A 275 -2.60 103.19 57.95
C VAL A 275 -2.41 104.20 56.81
N ARG A 276 -3.40 104.35 55.91
CA ARG A 276 -3.34 105.26 54.74
C ARG A 276 -3.92 106.65 55.00
N GLU A 277 -4.71 106.83 56.05
CA GLU A 277 -5.16 108.13 56.58
C GLU A 277 -4.04 108.85 57.35
#